data_AF-A0AAD5PIT2-F1
#
_entry.id   AF-A0AAD5PIT2-F1
#
_cell.length_a   1.000
_cell.length_b   1.000
_cell.length_c   1.000
_cell.angle_alpha   90.00
_cell.angle_beta   90.00
_cell.angle_gamma   90.00
#
_symmetry.space_group_name_H-M   'P 1'
#
loop_
_entity.id
_entity.type
_entity.pdbx_description
1 polymer ?
#
loop_
_entity_poly.entity_id
_entity_poly.type
_entity_poly.pdbx_seq_one_letter_code
_entity_poly.pdbx_strand_id
1 'polypeptide(L)'
;EICLLETSIAYNKAGRAKISFDHHKAMFALVAMIKNTAQNFQYETYDELKKIKFIFIHAHGVDAIRIWSLSSSEPGVYIMNKELKIPSAKDFYKRLII
;
A
#
# COMPACT_ATOMS: atom_id res chain seq x y z
N GLU A 1 -12.71 0.60 4.57
CA GLU A 1 -11.35 0.40 4.05
C GLU A 1 -10.42 1.39 4.74
N ILE A 2 -9.17 1.02 5.00
CA ILE A 2 -8.18 1.90 5.64
C ILE A 2 -7.01 2.10 4.66
N CYS A 3 -6.72 3.35 4.31
CA CYS A 3 -5.71 3.71 3.33
C CYS A 3 -4.50 4.38 3.98
N LEU A 4 -3.31 3.86 3.71
CA LEU A 4 -2.03 4.47 4.06
C LEU A 4 -1.39 5.05 2.79
N LEU A 5 -1.18 6.36 2.80
CA LEU A 5 -0.41 7.04 1.77
C LEU A 5 0.98 7.35 2.33
N GLU A 6 2.00 6.71 1.78
CA GLU A 6 3.39 7.10 2.06
C GLU A 6 3.86 8.03 0.93
N THR A 7 4.37 9.19 1.33
CA THR A 7 4.92 10.19 0.41
C THR A 7 6.43 10.30 0.65
N SER A 8 7.20 9.39 0.07
CA SER A 8 8.65 9.41 0.17
C SER A 8 9.26 10.56 -0.63
N ILE A 9 9.49 11.71 0.02
CA ILE A 9 10.29 12.86 -0.42
C ILE A 9 9.90 13.46 -1.80
N ALA A 10 10.43 14.65 -2.12
CA ALA A 10 10.09 15.36 -3.36
C ALA A 10 10.15 14.44 -4.59
N TYR A 11 9.05 14.42 -5.36
CA TYR A 11 8.94 13.87 -6.71
C TYR A 11 10.29 13.98 -7.44
N ASN A 12 10.81 12.87 -7.98
CA ASN A 12 12.05 12.81 -8.79
C ASN A 12 13.40 12.74 -8.03
N LYS A 13 13.47 12.30 -6.76
CA LYS A 13 14.76 12.15 -6.03
C LYS A 13 15.03 10.81 -5.32
N ALA A 14 14.17 9.80 -5.48
CA ALA A 14 14.35 8.51 -4.80
C ALA A 14 15.17 7.52 -5.66
N GLY A 15 16.33 7.11 -5.17
CA GLY A 15 17.10 6.00 -5.75
C GLY A 15 16.45 4.62 -5.50
N ARG A 16 16.86 3.59 -6.24
CA ARG A 16 16.30 2.21 -6.13
C ARG A 16 16.29 1.66 -4.69
N ALA A 17 17.35 1.91 -3.92
CA ALA A 17 17.44 1.48 -2.53
C ALA A 17 16.37 2.13 -1.65
N LYS A 18 16.05 3.41 -1.91
CA LYS A 18 15.06 4.17 -1.16
C LYS A 18 13.63 3.70 -1.46
N ILE A 19 13.32 3.49 -2.74
CA ILE A 19 12.03 2.92 -3.17
C ILE A 19 11.79 1.54 -2.54
N SER A 20 12.83 0.69 -2.49
CA SER A 20 12.73 -0.60 -1.81
C SER A 20 12.51 -0.41 -0.31
N PHE A 21 13.26 0.48 0.33
CA PHE A 21 13.10 0.78 1.76
C PHE A 21 11.70 1.28 2.11
N ASP A 22 11.13 2.18 1.30
CA ASP A 22 9.81 2.76 1.54
C ASP A 22 8.70 1.71 1.37
N HIS A 23 8.88 0.74 0.47
CA HIS A 23 7.99 -0.42 0.38
C HIS A 23 8.00 -1.26 1.67
N HIS A 24 9.18 -1.57 2.22
CA HIS A 24 9.30 -2.33 3.46
C HIS A 24 8.76 -1.54 4.67
N LYS A 25 9.06 -0.24 4.74
CA LYS A 25 8.57 0.65 5.78
C LYS A 25 7.04 0.71 5.79
N ALA A 26 6.42 0.81 4.63
CA ALA A 26 4.98 0.80 4.49
C ALA A 26 4.36 -0.55 4.89
N MET A 27 5.03 -1.68 4.63
CA MET A 27 4.58 -2.99 5.13
C MET A 27 4.51 -3.02 6.65
N PHE A 28 5.58 -2.59 7.33
CA PHE A 28 5.60 -2.56 8.80
C PHE A 28 4.51 -1.64 9.36
N ALA A 29 4.30 -0.49 8.71
CA ALA A 29 3.23 0.43 9.09
C ALA A 29 1.84 -0.20 8.93
N LEU A 30 1.56 -0.90 7.83
CA LEU A 30 0.28 -1.58 7.61
C LEU A 30 0.04 -2.69 8.65
N VAL A 31 1.05 -3.50 8.98
CA VAL A 31 0.91 -4.55 10.02
C VAL A 31 0.63 -3.92 11.39
N ALA A 32 1.33 -2.83 11.73
CA ALA A 32 1.06 -2.08 12.96
C ALA A 32 -0.38 -1.52 12.97
N MET A 33 -0.88 -1.03 11.83
CA MET A 33 -2.27 -0.57 11.71
C MET A 33 -3.27 -1.71 11.88
N ILE A 34 -3.03 -2.90 11.33
CA ILE A 34 -3.91 -4.07 11.55
C ILE A 34 -3.96 -4.40 13.04
N LYS A 35 -2.81 -4.48 13.71
CA LYS A 35 -2.74 -4.77 15.15
C LYS A 35 -3.50 -3.72 15.95
N ASN A 36 -3.26 -2.44 15.68
CA ASN A 36 -3.91 -1.34 16.37
C ASN A 36 -5.43 -1.34 16.14
N THR A 37 -5.86 -1.61 14.90
CA THR A 37 -7.28 -1.70 14.56
C THR A 37 -7.95 -2.88 15.28
N ALA A 38 -7.31 -4.04 15.33
CA ALA A 38 -7.81 -5.21 16.06
C ALA A 38 -7.89 -4.98 17.59
N GLN A 39 -7.03 -4.13 18.15
CA GLN A 39 -7.00 -3.82 19.58
C GLN A 39 -8.02 -2.73 19.98
N ASN A 40 -8.19 -1.69 19.15
CA ASN A 40 -9.03 -0.52 19.51
C ASN A 40 -10.49 -0.66 19.08
N PHE A 41 -10.71 -1.31 17.94
CA PHE A 41 -12.05 -1.67 17.52
C PHE A 41 -12.19 -3.12 17.99
N GLN A 42 -13.10 -3.39 18.93
CA GLN A 42 -13.36 -4.70 19.51
C GLN A 42 -13.90 -5.67 18.45
N TYR A 43 -13.09 -5.97 17.43
CA TYR A 43 -13.37 -7.04 16.50
C TYR A 43 -13.27 -8.32 17.30
N GLU A 44 -14.43 -8.89 17.60
CA GLU A 44 -14.54 -10.07 18.45
C GLU A 44 -13.93 -11.29 17.76
N THR A 45 -13.81 -11.23 16.44
CA THR A 45 -13.24 -12.30 15.64
C THR A 45 -12.30 -11.81 14.54
N TYR A 46 -11.36 -12.67 14.20
CA TYR A 46 -10.49 -12.49 13.04
C TYR A 46 -11.27 -12.41 11.71
N ASP A 47 -12.43 -13.06 11.63
CA ASP A 47 -13.30 -13.02 10.45
C ASP A 47 -13.93 -11.64 10.22
N GLU A 48 -14.14 -10.85 11.27
CA GLU A 48 -14.55 -9.45 11.13
C GLU A 48 -13.40 -8.56 10.68
N LEU A 49 -12.21 -8.74 11.25
CA LEU A 49 -11.01 -8.01 10.87
C LEU A 49 -10.65 -8.25 9.39
N LYS A 50 -10.82 -9.48 8.90
CA LYS A 50 -10.63 -9.87 7.49
C LYS A 50 -11.50 -9.10 6.50
N LYS A 51 -12.66 -8.60 6.92
CA LYS A 51 -13.55 -7.81 6.05
C LYS A 51 -12.98 -6.42 5.75
N ILE A 52 -12.00 -5.95 6.54
CA ILE A 52 -11.37 -4.66 6.34
C ILE A 52 -10.26 -4.79 5.30
N LYS A 53 -10.42 -4.06 4.19
CA LYS A 53 -9.35 -3.90 3.22
C LYS A 53 -8.37 -2.82 3.69
N PHE A 54 -7.11 -3.22 3.83
CA PHE A 54 -6.00 -2.31 4.09
C PHE A 54 -5.27 -2.03 2.78
N ILE A 55 -5.15 -0.75 2.43
CA ILE A 55 -4.60 -0.30 1.16
C ILE A 55 -3.37 0.57 1.42
N PHE A 56 -2.31 0.32 0.66
CA PHE A 56 -1.12 1.14 0.65
C PHE A 56 -0.87 1.70 -0.73
N ILE A 57 -0.80 3.03 -0.82
CA ILE A 57 -0.46 3.74 -2.04
C ILE A 57 1.02 4.12 -2.00
N HIS A 58 1.77 3.57 -2.94
CA HIS A 58 3.20 3.78 -3.10
C HIS A 58 3.47 4.62 -4.34
N ALA A 59 3.99 5.84 -4.16
CA ALA A 59 4.58 6.61 -5.25
C ALA A 59 5.94 6.00 -5.65
N HIS A 60 5.94 5.11 -6.65
CA HIS A 60 7.15 4.44 -7.11
C HIS A 60 7.92 5.34 -8.11
N GLY A 61 8.57 6.37 -7.58
CA GLY A 61 9.35 7.32 -8.36
C GLY A 61 8.49 8.19 -9.29
N VAL A 62 8.98 8.45 -10.50
CA VAL A 62 8.36 9.37 -11.49
C VAL A 62 7.32 8.67 -12.36
N ASP A 63 7.38 7.34 -12.46
CA ASP A 63 6.77 6.62 -13.58
C ASP A 63 5.49 5.87 -13.20
N ALA A 64 5.27 5.61 -11.91
CA ALA A 64 4.07 4.88 -11.49
C ALA A 64 3.66 5.12 -10.05
N ILE A 65 2.35 5.17 -9.85
CA ILE A 65 1.72 4.94 -8.56
C ILE A 65 1.38 3.45 -8.49
N ARG A 66 1.80 2.77 -7.43
CA ARG A 66 1.43 1.39 -7.16
C ARG A 66 0.45 1.36 -6.00
N ILE A 67 -0.63 0.61 -6.19
CA ILE A 67 -1.59 0.33 -5.14
C ILE A 67 -1.36 -1.09 -4.69
N TRP A 68 -1.18 -1.25 -3.38
CA TRP A 68 -1.01 -2.52 -2.72
C TRP A 68 -2.19 -2.74 -1.78
N SER A 69 -2.64 -3.97 -1.66
CA SER A 69 -3.54 -4.38 -0.60
C SER A 69 -2.85 -5.38 0.32
N LEU A 70 -3.21 -5.33 1.59
CA LEU A 70 -2.81 -6.31 2.57
C LEU A 70 -4.04 -7.12 2.94
N SER A 71 -3.97 -8.43 2.73
CA SER A 71 -4.96 -9.40 3.19
C SER A 71 -4.30 -10.38 4.16
N SER A 72 -5.12 -11.10 4.92
CA SER A 72 -4.65 -12.13 5.84
C SER A 72 -5.55 -13.34 5.66
N SER A 73 -4.97 -14.48 5.27
CA SER A 73 -5.71 -15.74 5.10
C SER A 73 -5.84 -16.50 6.42
N GLU A 74 -4.82 -16.42 7.27
CA GLU A 74 -4.75 -17.03 8.59
C GLU A 74 -4.11 -16.06 9.59
N PRO A 75 -4.42 -16.19 10.90
CA PRO A 75 -3.78 -15.36 11.92
C PRO A 75 -2.25 -15.43 11.83
N GLY A 76 -1.61 -14.26 11.75
CA GLY A 76 -0.14 -14.15 11.63
C GLY A 76 0.41 -14.28 10.20
N VAL A 77 -0.41 -14.65 9.23
CA VAL A 77 -0.04 -14.69 7.80
C VAL A 77 -0.59 -13.45 7.11
N TYR A 78 0.30 -12.61 6.59
CA TYR A 78 -0.06 -11.39 5.86
C TYR A 78 0.40 -11.50 4.41
N ILE A 79 -0.55 -11.37 3.48
CA ILE A 79 -0.32 -11.47 2.04
C ILE A 79 -0.44 -10.06 1.45
N MET A 80 0.63 -9.60 0.83
CA MET A 80 0.63 -8.33 0.12
C MET A 80 0.41 -8.56 -1.37
N ASN A 81 -0.67 -7.98 -1.89
CA ASN A 81 -1.03 -8.06 -3.30
C ASN A 81 -0.81 -6.72 -3.97
N LYS A 82 -0.18 -6.74 -5.14
CA LYS A 82 -0.10 -5.55 -6.00
C LYS A 82 -1.40 -5.47 -6.81
N GLU A 83 -2.32 -4.64 -6.36
CA GLU A 83 -3.63 -4.45 -6.98
C GLU A 83 -3.52 -3.73 -8.32
N LEU A 84 -2.74 -2.64 -8.35
CA LEU A 84 -2.69 -1.78 -9.51
C LEU A 84 -1.31 -1.13 -9.65
N LYS A 85 -0.92 -0.90 -10.90
CA LYS A 85 0.16 0.01 -11.26
C LYS A 85 -0.41 1.04 -12.22
N ILE A 86 -0.62 2.25 -11.72
CA ILE A 86 -1.05 3.39 -12.53
C ILE A 86 0.21 4.08 -13.05
N PRO A 87 0.43 4.17 -14.37
CA PRO A 87 1.50 5.01 -14.93
C PRO A 87 1.32 6.46 -14.48
N SER A 88 2.40 7.20 -14.29
CA SER A 88 2.26 8.62 -13.96
C SER A 88 1.62 9.40 -15.10
N ALA A 89 1.05 10.57 -14.79
CA ALA A 89 0.29 11.38 -15.73
C ALA A 89 1.02 11.68 -17.07
N LYS A 90 2.36 11.72 -17.05
CA LYS A 90 3.18 11.92 -18.26
C LYS A 90 2.99 10.83 -19.33
N ASP A 91 2.70 9.59 -18.93
CA ASP A 91 2.41 8.48 -19.85
C ASP A 91 0.90 8.30 -20.08
N PHE A 92 0.06 8.76 -19.15
CA PHE A 92 -1.39 8.70 -19.28
C PHE A 92 -1.89 9.54 -20.46
N TYR A 93 -1.36 10.77 -20.64
CA TYR A 93 -1.71 11.63 -21.78
C TYR A 93 -1.21 11.09 -23.13
N LYS A 94 -0.12 10.33 -23.18
CA LYS A 94 0.37 9.72 -24.43
C LYS A 94 -0.54 8.62 -24.97
N ARG A 95 -1.33 7.96 -24.11
CA ARG A 95 -2.25 6.87 -24.51
C ARG A 95 -3.63 7.34 -24.96
N LEU A 96 -3.96 8.62 -24.75
CA LEU A 96 -5.23 9.22 -25.15
C LEU A 96 -5.15 9.93 -26.53
N ILE A 97 -3.98 9.95 -27.17
CA ILE A 97 -3.73 10.59 -28.48
C ILE A 97 -3.50 9.53 -29.58
N ILE A 98 -4.11 8.35 -29.48
CA ILE A 98 -4.14 7.36 -30.57
C ILE A 98 -5.58 6.95 -30.82
#